data_AF-A0A6M3LHA7-F1
#
_entry.id   AF-A0A6M3LHA7-F1
#
_cell.length_a   1.000
_cell.length_b   1.000
_cell.length_c   1.000
_cell.angle_alpha   90.00
_cell.angle_beta   90.00
_cell.angle_gamma   90.00
#
_symmetry.space_group_name_H-M   'P 1'
#
loop_
_entity.id
_entity.type
_entity.pdbx_description
1 polymer ?
#
loop_
_entity_poly.entity_id
_entity_poly.type
_entity_poly.pdbx_seq_one_letter_code
_entity_poly.pdbx_strand_id
1 'polypeptide(L)'
;MLVKHLRDDFKDPFATIVALDRDRIGLSICCPRDHFNKKRGVEIAKGRARYNCRPESPNRYVFVDNGEVYSVESMSEVIQREINIMKERAQKYFKDKV
;
A
#
# COMPACT_ATOMS: atom_id res chain seq x y z
N MET A 1 -4.13 11.69 9.99
CA MET A 1 -3.33 10.97 8.98
C MET A 1 -3.01 9.59 9.53
N LEU A 2 -3.37 8.54 8.80
CA LEU A 2 -3.03 7.15 9.12
C LEU A 2 -1.90 6.70 8.20
N VAL A 3 -0.99 5.85 8.73
CA VAL A 3 0.14 5.31 7.98
C VAL A 3 0.22 3.81 8.25
N LYS A 4 0.36 3.00 7.19
CA LYS A 4 0.65 1.56 7.28
C LYS A 4 1.81 1.23 6.35
N HIS A 5 2.78 0.46 6.84
CA HIS A 5 3.81 -0.14 6.00
C HIS A 5 3.41 -1.57 5.68
N LEU A 6 3.42 -1.92 4.39
CA LEU A 6 3.26 -3.30 3.95
C LEU A 6 4.60 -4.00 4.03
N ARG A 7 4.58 -5.26 4.46
CA ARG A 7 5.75 -6.11 4.63
C ARG A 7 5.56 -7.38 3.83
N ASP A 8 6.66 -7.91 3.32
CA ASP A 8 6.69 -9.23 2.69
C ASP A 8 6.74 -10.35 3.75
N ASP A 9 6.91 -11.58 3.29
CA ASP A 9 6.95 -12.77 4.13
C ASP A 9 8.18 -12.83 5.04
N PHE A 10 9.26 -12.12 4.67
CA PHE A 10 10.46 -11.93 5.49
C PHE A 10 10.31 -10.80 6.52
N LYS A 11 9.12 -10.19 6.59
CA LYS A 11 8.78 -9.02 7.42
C LYS A 11 9.49 -7.73 7.00
N ASP A 12 10.07 -7.71 5.80
CA ASP A 12 10.73 -6.54 5.25
C ASP A 12 9.72 -5.59 4.62
N PRO A 13 9.75 -4.29 4.96
CA PRO A 13 8.80 -3.35 4.42
C PRO A 13 9.09 -3.07 2.93
N PHE A 14 8.06 -3.20 2.10
CA PHE A 14 8.19 -2.95 0.66
C PHE A 14 7.26 -1.84 0.15
N ALA A 15 6.26 -1.42 0.93
CA ALA A 15 5.37 -0.33 0.54
C ALA A 15 4.84 0.47 1.75
N THR A 16 4.34 1.67 1.48
CA THR A 16 3.70 2.55 2.47
C THR A 16 2.37 3.04 1.94
N ILE A 17 1.32 2.89 2.74
CA ILE A 17 -0.01 3.44 2.51
C ILE A 17 -0.25 4.56 3.51
N VAL A 18 -0.74 5.69 3.01
CA VAL A 18 -1.12 6.86 3.81
C VAL A 18 -2.56 7.21 3.51
N ALA A 19 -3.35 7.46 4.56
CA ALA A 19 -4.67 8.10 4.45
C ALA A 19 -4.62 9.48 5.12
N LEU A 20 -4.96 10.52 4.37
CA LEU A 20 -5.04 11.89 4.89
C LEU A 20 -6.43 12.20 5.45
N ASP A 21 -7.46 11.69 4.79
CA ASP A 21 -8.87 11.73 5.20
C ASP A 21 -9.58 10.45 4.70
N ARG A 22 -10.93 10.44 4.66
CA ARG A 22 -11.74 9.27 4.27
C ARG A 22 -11.56 8.87 2.81
N ASP A 23 -11.30 9.84 1.92
CA ASP A 23 -11.29 9.63 0.47
C ASP A 23 -9.91 9.84 -0.15
N ARG A 24 -8.96 10.42 0.60
CA ARG A 24 -7.59 10.71 0.17
C ARG A 24 -6.61 9.68 0.71
N ILE A 25 -6.40 8.63 -0.09
CA ILE A 25 -5.45 7.55 0.18
C ILE A 25 -4.39 7.52 -0.90
N GLY A 26 -3.12 7.37 -0.49
CA GLY A 26 -2.00 7.25 -1.39
C GLY A 26 -1.08 6.10 -0.99
N LEU A 27 -0.40 5.55 -1.99
CA LEU A 27 0.49 4.41 -1.85
C LEU A 27 1.85 4.73 -2.48
N SER A 28 2.92 4.35 -1.79
CA SER A 28 4.28 4.32 -2.31
C SER A 28 4.78 2.88 -2.26
N ILE A 29 5.23 2.34 -3.38
CA ILE A 29 5.87 1.02 -3.45
C ILE A 29 7.36 1.25 -3.65
N CYS A 30 8.19 0.58 -2.86
CA CYS A 30 9.63 0.63 -2.98
C CYS A 30 10.08 -0.30 -4.12
N CYS A 31 11.06 0.13 -4.91
CA CYS A 31 11.74 -0.79 -5.80
C CYS A 31 12.49 -1.84 -4.96
N PRO A 32 12.47 -3.14 -5.31
CA PRO A 32 13.21 -4.19 -4.62
C PRO A 32 14.73 -4.00 -4.69
N ARG A 33 15.20 -3.22 -5.67
CA ARG A 33 16.60 -2.84 -5.80
C ARG A 33 16.98 -1.68 -4.88
N ASP A 34 16.00 -0.99 -4.30
CA ASP A 34 16.21 0.15 -3.41
C ASP A 34 16.08 -0.30 -1.95
N HIS A 35 16.86 0.32 -1.07
CA HIS A 35 16.63 0.18 0.37
C HIS A 35 15.37 0.92 0.80
N PHE A 36 14.48 0.23 1.51
CA PHE A 36 13.25 0.84 1.99
C PHE A 36 13.51 1.97 2.99
N ASN A 37 13.02 3.16 2.69
CA ASN A 37 13.07 4.31 3.60
C ASN A 37 11.66 4.71 4.03
N LYS A 38 11.35 4.50 5.32
CA LYS A 38 10.03 4.82 5.91
C LYS A 38 9.62 6.26 5.68
N LYS A 39 10.52 7.23 5.93
CA LYS A 39 10.21 8.67 5.81
C LYS A 39 9.88 9.01 4.37
N ARG A 40 10.72 8.56 3.43
CA ARG A 40 10.51 8.80 1.99
C ARG A 40 9.23 8.13 1.48
N GLY A 41 8.95 6.90 1.90
CA GLY A 41 7.71 6.20 1.56
C GLY A 41 6.46 6.94 2.02
N VAL A 42 6.47 7.52 3.22
CA VAL A 42 5.38 8.35 3.74
C VAL A 42 5.23 9.64 2.94
N GLU A 43 6.33 10.33 2.62
CA GLU A 43 6.31 11.58 1.84
C GLU A 43 5.70 11.37 0.45
N ILE A 44 6.13 10.31 -0.25
CA ILE A 44 5.60 9.95 -1.58
C ILE A 44 4.11 9.58 -1.49
N ALA A 45 3.75 8.68 -0.56
CA ALA A 45 2.37 8.24 -0.38
C ALA A 45 1.44 9.41 0.02
N LYS A 46 1.92 10.33 0.87
CA LYS A 46 1.23 11.56 1.24
C LYS A 46 1.02 12.49 0.04
N GLY A 47 2.04 12.68 -0.79
CA GLY A 47 1.93 13.46 -2.03
C GLY A 47 0.86 12.87 -2.95
N ARG A 48 0.90 11.56 -3.19
CA ARG A 48 -0.09 10.85 -4.00
C ARG A 48 -1.51 10.96 -3.45
N ALA A 49 -1.68 10.85 -2.12
CA ALA A 49 -2.97 11.05 -1.46
C ALA A 49 -3.51 12.49 -1.64
N ARG A 50 -2.65 13.50 -1.56
CA ARG A 50 -3.06 14.92 -1.73
C ARG A 50 -3.56 15.23 -3.13
N TYR A 51 -2.89 14.69 -4.14
CA TYR A 51 -3.18 14.97 -5.54
C TYR A 51 -4.05 13.90 -6.22
N ASN A 52 -4.63 12.98 -5.44
CA ASN A 52 -5.44 11.86 -5.93
C ASN A 52 -4.75 11.05 -7.05
N CYS A 53 -3.42 10.91 -6.95
CA CYS A 53 -2.65 10.16 -7.92
C CYS A 53 -2.93 8.67 -7.74
N ARG A 54 -3.36 8.00 -8.82
CA ARG A 54 -3.50 6.54 -8.81
C ARG A 54 -2.14 5.90 -8.50
N PRO A 55 -2.09 4.84 -7.68
CA PRO A 55 -0.86 4.08 -7.52
C PRO A 55 -0.42 3.53 -8.88
N GLU A 56 0.85 3.69 -9.22
CA GLU A 56 1.47 2.88 -10.27
C GLU A 56 1.41 1.43 -9.78
N SER A 57 0.52 0.62 -10.35
CA SER A 57 0.56 -0.83 -10.18
C SER A 57 1.80 -1.33 -10.92
N PRO A 58 2.85 -1.81 -10.23
CA PRO A 58 3.93 -2.45 -10.95
C PRO A 58 3.36 -3.76 -11.49
N ASN A 59 3.33 -3.92 -12.82
CA ASN A 59 3.13 -5.21 -13.47
C ASN A 59 4.24 -6.16 -12.99
N ARG A 60 3.99 -6.92 -11.92
CA ARG A 60 4.92 -7.93 -11.40
C ARG A 60 4.20 -9.25 -11.31
N TYR A 61 4.56 -10.12 -12.25
CA TYR A 61 4.30 -11.55 -12.20
C TYR A 61 5.14 -12.17 -11.08
N VAL A 62 4.55 -13.07 -10.29
CA VAL A 62 5.24 -13.86 -9.27
C VAL A 62 5.10 -15.33 -9.69
N PHE A 63 6.22 -16.03 -9.84
CA PHE A 63 6.24 -17.47 -10.10
C PHE A 63 6.54 -18.20 -8.79
N VAL A 64 5.86 -19.32 -8.54
CA VAL A 64 6.10 -20.18 -7.38
C VAL A 64 6.40 -21.59 -7.86
N ASP A 65 7.56 -22.13 -7.49
CA ASP A 65 7.91 -23.54 -7.67
C ASP A 65 7.14 -24.41 -6.67
N ASN A 66 6.77 -25.62 -7.09
CA ASN A 66 6.03 -26.68 -6.39
C ASN A 66 4.49 -26.66 -6.42
N GLY A 67 3.87 -26.16 -7.49
CA GLY A 67 2.59 -26.70 -7.99
C GLY A 67 1.31 -26.51 -7.14
N GLU A 68 1.38 -25.98 -5.92
CA GLU A 68 0.21 -25.55 -5.15
C GLU A 68 0.21 -24.02 -5.00
N VAL A 69 -0.73 -23.38 -5.70
CA VAL A 69 -0.91 -21.93 -5.76
C VAL A 69 -2.14 -21.54 -4.95
N TYR A 70 -1.95 -20.76 -3.89
CA TYR A 70 -3.01 -19.90 -3.38
C TYR A 70 -2.93 -18.55 -4.10
N SER A 71 -3.90 -18.28 -4.98
CA SER A 71 -3.91 -17.09 -5.84
C SER A 71 -4.26 -15.81 -5.07
N VAL A 72 -3.32 -14.87 -5.03
CA VAL A 72 -3.62 -13.47 -5.31
C VAL A 72 -3.02 -13.22 -6.68
N GLU A 73 -3.86 -13.05 -7.71
CA GLU A 73 -3.53 -13.11 -9.14
C GLU A 73 -2.49 -12.05 -9.58
N SER A 74 -2.17 -11.06 -8.73
CA SER A 74 -1.06 -10.12 -8.96
C SER A 74 -0.74 -9.26 -7.72
N MET A 75 0.45 -8.64 -7.69
CA MET A 75 0.80 -7.59 -6.71
C MET A 75 -0.26 -6.47 -6.66
N SER A 76 -0.91 -6.17 -7.78
CA SER A 76 -2.04 -5.24 -7.87
C SER A 76 -3.20 -5.63 -6.96
N GLU A 77 -3.52 -6.91 -6.81
CA GLU A 77 -4.61 -7.37 -5.95
C GLU A 77 -4.28 -7.18 -4.47
N VAL A 78 -3.05 -7.51 -4.07
CA VAL A 78 -2.57 -7.28 -2.70
C VAL A 78 -2.64 -5.79 -2.36
N ILE A 79 -2.18 -4.95 -3.29
CA ILE A 79 -2.26 -3.50 -3.17
C ILE A 79 -3.71 -3.02 -3.06
N GLN A 80 -4.59 -3.49 -3.95
CA GLN A 80 -5.99 -3.08 -3.98
C GLN A 80 -6.74 -3.50 -2.70
N ARG A 81 -6.47 -4.70 -2.20
CA ARG A 81 -6.98 -5.20 -0.92
C ARG A 81 -6.54 -4.29 0.23
N GLU A 82 -5.27 -3.94 0.28
CA GLU A 82 -4.71 -3.09 1.34
C GLU A 82 -5.22 -1.63 1.27
N ILE A 83 -5.49 -1.12 0.06
CA ILE A 83 -6.19 0.16 -0.14
C ILE A 83 -7.61 0.09 0.47
N ASN A 84 -8.36 -0.99 0.19
CA ASN A 84 -9.71 -1.15 0.71
C ASN A 84 -9.74 -1.24 2.24
N ILE A 85 -8.82 -2.01 2.84
CA ILE A 85 -8.65 -2.07 4.30
C ILE A 85 -8.34 -0.68 4.87
N MET A 86 -7.49 0.11 4.20
CA MET A 86 -7.19 1.46 4.64
C MET A 86 -8.40 2.39 4.53
N LYS A 87 -9.25 2.27 3.51
CA LYS A 87 -10.52 3.01 3.39
C LYS A 87 -11.43 2.76 4.58
N GLU A 88 -11.65 1.49 4.94
CA GLU A 88 -12.48 1.13 6.09
C GLU A 88 -11.93 1.69 7.41
N ARG A 89 -10.61 1.60 7.60
CA ARG A 89 -9.94 2.17 8.79
C ARG A 89 -10.07 3.69 8.84
N ALA A 90 -9.89 4.37 7.71
CA ALA A 90 -10.03 5.81 7.61
C ALA A 90 -11.48 6.24 7.90
N GLN A 91 -12.47 5.56 7.34
CA GLN A 91 -13.88 5.83 7.61
C GLN A 91 -14.20 5.78 9.11
N LYS A 92 -13.76 4.73 9.82
CA LYS A 92 -13.95 4.63 11.29
C LYS A 92 -13.23 5.76 12.02
N TYR A 93 -11.92 5.88 11.80
CA TYR A 93 -11.06 6.83 12.51
C TYR A 93 -11.48 8.30 12.36
N PHE A 94 -12.00 8.68 11.18
CA PHE A 94 -12.45 10.05 10.90
C PHE A 94 -13.96 10.24 11.09
N LYS A 95 -14.74 9.20 11.42
CA LYS A 95 -16.14 9.34 11.83
C LYS A 95 -16.24 9.73 13.30
N ASP A 96 -15.34 9.22 14.13
CA ASP A 96 -15.26 9.50 15.58
C ASP A 96 -14.60 10.84 15.92
N LYS A 97 -14.30 11.68 14.92
CA LYS A 97 -13.65 13.00 15.08
C LYS A 97 -14.51 14.18 14.63
N VAL A 98 -15.80 13.95 14.42
CA VAL A 98 -16.80 14.99 14.11
C VAL A 98 -17.54 15.37 15.37
#